data_AF-A0A7H8S754-F1
#
_entry.id   AF-A0A7H8S754-F1
#
_cell.length_a   1.000
_cell.length_b   1.000
_cell.length_c   1.000
_cell.angle_alpha   90.00
_cell.angle_beta   90.00
_cell.angle_gamma   90.00
#
_symmetry.space_group_name_H-M   'P 1'
#
loop_
_entity.id
_entity.type
_entity.pdbx_description
1 polymer ?
#
loop_
_entity_poly.entity_id
_entity_poly.type
_entity_poly.pdbx_seq_one_letter_code
_entity_poly.pdbx_strand_id
1 'polypeptide(L)'
;MERWRYKSFMNEVRQRLADFSTEELRDLIMEWAAAELPAKPADFLNKLKLESQEEMSETDADMLMDEIETFAQDVENGAYVDGFGWDDDFLEERDFGDESWAGEMDRFFLEARNLLREGDYKTAEEAYRKLFAILELGEEPGYLPGDLFIENMLEGDLFEHVALFLRSVYLNAESDERVKLLYEAMREFGYVSSPRVTLTDVSDSLDASLPDFQSFLAGWIEFLEEKLVQK
;
A
#
# COMPACT_ATOMS: atom_id res chain seq x y z
N MET A 1 -11.17 16.39 3.69
CA MET A 1 -11.51 15.90 2.34
C MET A 1 -12.26 14.58 2.53
N GLU A 2 -13.34 14.32 1.81
CA GLU A 2 -14.08 13.06 1.94
C GLU A 2 -13.25 11.93 1.34
N ARG A 3 -12.95 10.89 2.13
CA ARG A 3 -12.11 9.78 1.70
C ARG A 3 -12.97 8.73 0.99
N TRP A 4 -12.66 8.46 -0.27
CA TRP A 4 -13.38 7.45 -1.06
C TRP A 4 -12.74 6.08 -0.86
N ARG A 5 -13.56 5.03 -0.72
CA ARG A 5 -13.06 3.64 -0.77
C ARG A 5 -12.78 3.24 -2.21
N TYR A 6 -11.71 2.48 -2.42
CA TYR A 6 -11.28 2.04 -3.75
C TYR A 6 -12.43 1.45 -4.58
N LYS A 7 -13.15 0.45 -4.06
CA LYS A 7 -14.26 -0.18 -4.79
C LYS A 7 -15.39 0.79 -5.15
N SER A 8 -15.72 1.73 -4.26
CA SER A 8 -16.76 2.74 -4.51
C SER A 8 -16.32 3.75 -5.57
N PHE A 9 -15.07 4.20 -5.48
CA PHE A 9 -14.44 5.04 -6.48
C PHE A 9 -14.41 4.35 -7.86
N MET A 10 -13.97 3.09 -7.93
CA MET A 10 -13.92 2.34 -9.18
C MET A 10 -15.31 2.08 -9.77
N ASN A 11 -16.33 1.86 -8.94
CA ASN A 11 -17.71 1.76 -9.41
C ASN A 11 -18.19 3.08 -10.03
N GLU A 12 -17.92 4.21 -9.39
CA GLU A 12 -18.27 5.54 -9.89
C GLU A 12 -17.53 5.85 -11.21
N VAL A 13 -16.22 5.55 -11.28
CA VAL A 13 -15.43 5.67 -12.52
C VAL A 13 -16.08 4.84 -13.62
N ARG A 14 -16.40 3.55 -13.37
CA ARG A 14 -17.04 2.68 -14.35
C ARG A 14 -18.41 3.21 -14.79
N GLN A 15 -19.21 3.76 -13.89
CA GLN A 15 -20.50 4.37 -14.23
C GLN A 15 -20.34 5.59 -15.11
N ARG A 16 -19.41 6.50 -14.77
CA ARG A 16 -19.14 7.70 -15.58
C ARG A 16 -18.61 7.34 -16.95
N LEU A 17 -17.70 6.38 -17.05
CA LEU A 17 -17.14 5.95 -18.34
C LEU A 17 -18.16 5.20 -19.21
N ALA A 18 -19.21 4.61 -18.63
CA ALA A 18 -20.23 3.87 -19.39
C ALA A 18 -21.05 4.76 -20.34
N ASP A 19 -21.15 6.05 -20.04
CA ASP A 19 -21.88 7.02 -20.85
C ASP A 19 -21.03 7.62 -21.98
N PHE A 20 -19.71 7.39 -21.99
CA PHE A 20 -18.80 7.94 -22.99
C PHE A 20 -18.67 7.01 -24.19
N SER A 21 -18.74 7.59 -25.39
CA SER A 21 -18.32 6.93 -26.62
C SER A 21 -16.79 6.81 -26.70
N THR A 22 -16.28 5.97 -27.60
CA THR A 22 -14.83 5.84 -27.84
C THR A 22 -14.16 7.15 -28.25
N GLU A 23 -14.87 8.02 -28.99
CA GLU A 23 -14.34 9.35 -29.35
C GLU A 23 -14.26 10.27 -28.13
N GLU A 24 -15.33 10.32 -27.32
CA GLU A 24 -15.33 11.15 -26.10
C GLU A 24 -14.27 10.69 -25.09
N LEU A 25 -14.00 9.38 -24.98
CA LEU A 25 -12.89 8.88 -24.16
C LEU A 25 -11.52 9.33 -24.67
N ARG A 26 -11.31 9.35 -26.00
CA ARG A 26 -10.07 9.83 -26.60
C ARG A 26 -9.90 11.32 -26.35
N ASP A 27 -10.94 12.10 -26.56
CA ASP A 27 -10.92 13.55 -26.34
C ASP A 27 -10.63 13.87 -24.86
N LEU A 28 -11.26 13.14 -23.93
CA LEU A 28 -10.99 13.26 -22.49
C LEU A 28 -9.51 12.98 -22.14
N ILE A 29 -8.93 11.90 -22.68
CA ILE A 29 -7.51 11.57 -22.46
C ILE A 29 -6.60 12.66 -23.05
N MET A 30 -6.93 13.19 -24.23
CA MET A 30 -6.17 14.28 -24.85
C MET A 30 -6.25 15.58 -24.04
N GLU A 31 -7.41 15.89 -23.45
CA GLU A 31 -7.55 17.01 -22.52
C GLU A 31 -6.70 16.83 -21.26
N TRP A 32 -6.67 15.63 -20.67
CA TRP A 32 -5.79 15.32 -19.55
C TRP A 32 -4.31 15.48 -19.92
N ALA A 33 -3.91 14.95 -21.08
CA ALA A 33 -2.54 15.09 -21.58
C ALA A 33 -2.13 16.55 -21.77
N ALA A 34 -3.05 17.39 -22.27
CA ALA A 34 -2.82 18.80 -22.50
C ALA A 34 -2.78 19.62 -21.19
N ALA A 35 -3.44 19.14 -20.13
CA ALA A 35 -3.45 19.75 -18.82
C ALA A 35 -2.24 19.33 -17.95
N GLU A 36 -1.65 18.17 -18.21
CA GLU A 36 -0.43 17.71 -17.53
C GLU A 36 0.74 18.62 -17.95
N LEU A 37 1.26 19.42 -17.00
CA LEU A 37 2.41 20.30 -17.22
C LEU A 37 3.61 19.48 -17.75
N PRO A 38 4.46 20.04 -18.62
CA PRO A 38 5.51 19.31 -19.35
C PRO A 38 6.66 18.72 -18.50
N ALA A 39 6.51 18.66 -17.17
CA ALA A 39 7.54 18.15 -16.26
C ALA A 39 7.65 16.63 -16.25
N LYS A 40 6.59 15.88 -16.58
CA LYS A 40 6.59 14.40 -16.50
C LYS A 40 5.83 13.70 -17.66
N PRO A 41 6.14 14.00 -18.95
CA PRO A 41 5.45 13.37 -20.08
C PRO A 41 5.64 11.84 -20.14
N ALA A 42 6.72 11.31 -19.57
CA ALA A 42 6.94 9.86 -19.49
C ALA A 42 5.90 9.17 -18.59
N ASP A 43 5.57 9.76 -17.45
CA ASP A 43 4.61 9.21 -16.49
C ASP A 43 3.20 9.16 -17.08
N PHE A 44 2.78 10.23 -17.76
CA PHE A 44 1.49 10.25 -18.44
C PHE A 44 1.42 9.19 -19.55
N LEU A 45 2.49 9.05 -20.36
CA LEU A 45 2.54 8.04 -21.41
C LEU A 45 2.52 6.62 -20.84
N ASN A 46 3.12 6.39 -19.66
CA ASN A 46 3.04 5.10 -18.98
C ASN A 46 1.59 4.79 -18.52
N LYS A 47 0.81 5.77 -18.07
CA LYS A 47 -0.63 5.58 -17.74
C LYS A 47 -1.46 5.08 -18.93
N LEU A 48 -1.04 5.39 -20.17
CA LEU A 48 -1.74 5.03 -21.41
C LEU A 48 -1.32 3.69 -22.00
N LYS A 49 -0.27 3.06 -21.46
CA LYS A 49 0.02 1.67 -21.79
C LYS A 49 -1.09 0.83 -21.15
N LEU A 50 -2.10 0.47 -21.94
CA LEU A 50 -2.87 -0.73 -21.66
C LEU A 50 -1.87 -1.87 -21.79
N GLU A 51 -1.21 -2.22 -20.70
CA GLU A 51 -0.54 -3.50 -20.63
C GLU A 51 -1.65 -4.53 -20.84
N SER A 52 -1.65 -5.20 -21.99
CA SER A 52 -2.44 -6.41 -22.14
C SER A 52 -2.05 -7.29 -20.97
N GLN A 53 -2.99 -8.09 -20.44
CA GLN A 53 -2.66 -9.08 -19.41
C GLN A 53 -1.55 -10.06 -19.85
N GLU A 54 -1.11 -10.02 -21.12
CA GLU A 54 -0.01 -10.77 -21.71
C GLU A 54 1.35 -10.03 -21.71
N GLU A 55 1.39 -8.70 -21.50
CA GLU A 55 2.62 -7.89 -21.50
C GLU A 55 2.96 -7.22 -20.15
N MET A 56 2.11 -7.34 -19.12
CA MET A 56 2.59 -7.13 -17.75
C MET A 56 3.63 -8.23 -17.52
N SER A 57 4.92 -7.89 -17.46
CA SER A 57 5.88 -8.83 -16.90
C SER A 57 5.37 -9.17 -15.51
N GLU A 58 5.06 -10.44 -15.25
CA GLU A 58 4.76 -10.92 -13.91
C GLU A 58 5.77 -10.30 -12.94
N THR A 59 5.29 -9.80 -11.82
CA THR A 59 6.19 -9.23 -10.82
C THR A 59 7.14 -10.36 -10.42
N ASP A 60 8.45 -10.15 -10.62
CA ASP A 60 9.44 -11.15 -10.24
C ASP A 60 9.54 -11.16 -8.71
N ALA A 61 8.76 -12.05 -8.11
CA ALA A 61 8.59 -12.18 -6.67
C ALA A 61 9.93 -12.36 -5.95
N ASP A 62 10.83 -13.17 -6.51
CA ASP A 62 12.15 -13.42 -5.91
C ASP A 62 13.01 -12.17 -5.98
N MET A 63 13.03 -11.50 -7.14
CA MET A 63 13.79 -10.25 -7.32
C MET A 63 13.27 -9.13 -6.42
N LEU A 64 11.95 -8.94 -6.31
CA LEU A 64 11.36 -7.95 -5.41
C LEU A 64 11.78 -8.20 -3.96
N MET A 65 11.72 -9.45 -3.48
CA MET A 65 12.06 -9.77 -2.10
C MET A 65 13.55 -9.55 -1.82
N ASP A 66 14.44 -9.86 -2.77
CA ASP A 66 15.87 -9.56 -2.67
C ASP A 66 16.14 -8.04 -2.63
N GLU A 67 15.41 -7.25 -3.42
CA GLU A 67 15.51 -5.78 -3.40
C GLU A 67 14.99 -5.19 -2.08
N ILE A 68 13.85 -5.68 -1.55
CA ILE A 68 13.32 -5.24 -0.25
C ILE A 68 14.31 -5.59 0.87
N GLU A 69 14.94 -6.77 0.83
CA GLU A 69 15.94 -7.16 1.83
C GLU A 69 17.18 -6.27 1.78
N THR A 70 17.64 -5.94 0.56
CA THR A 70 18.76 -5.01 0.37
C THR A 70 18.41 -3.63 0.93
N PHE A 71 17.22 -3.13 0.60
CA PHE A 71 16.70 -1.87 1.11
C PHE A 71 16.60 -1.86 2.64
N ALA A 72 16.04 -2.92 3.26
CA ALA A 72 15.97 -3.05 4.71
C ALA A 72 17.37 -2.99 5.35
N GLN A 73 18.35 -3.68 4.75
CA GLN A 73 19.72 -3.70 5.24
C GLN A 73 20.40 -2.33 5.11
N ASP A 74 20.15 -1.60 4.02
CA ASP A 74 20.67 -0.25 3.82
C ASP A 74 20.06 0.74 4.83
N VAL A 75 18.76 0.65 5.08
CA VAL A 75 18.10 1.44 6.14
C VAL A 75 18.71 1.11 7.51
N GLU A 76 18.82 -0.17 7.89
CA GLU A 76 19.42 -0.59 9.17
C GLU A 76 20.86 -0.10 9.36
N ASN A 77 21.61 0.03 8.27
CA ASN A 77 22.99 0.54 8.29
C ASN A 77 23.08 2.07 8.31
N GLY A 78 21.93 2.76 8.28
CA GLY A 78 21.85 4.22 8.21
C GLY A 78 22.36 4.77 6.89
N ALA A 79 22.25 4.00 5.79
CA ALA A 79 22.81 4.39 4.49
C ALA A 79 22.21 5.69 3.92
N TYR A 80 20.99 6.02 4.35
CA TYR A 80 20.28 7.24 3.95
C TYR A 80 20.64 8.44 4.84
N VAL A 81 21.26 8.27 6.01
CA VAL A 81 21.48 9.36 6.98
C VAL A 81 22.89 9.93 6.87
N ASP A 82 22.97 11.23 6.59
CA ASP A 82 24.22 12.00 6.57
C ASP A 82 24.54 12.64 7.93
N GLY A 83 23.53 12.90 8.76
CA GLY A 83 23.72 13.41 10.11
C GLY A 83 22.45 13.89 10.80
N PHE A 84 22.57 14.22 12.08
CA PHE A 84 21.48 14.71 12.93
C PHE A 84 21.73 16.16 13.33
N GLY A 85 20.70 17.01 13.28
CA GLY A 85 20.84 18.41 13.67
C GLY A 85 19.54 19.19 13.71
N TRP A 86 19.66 20.48 14.06
CA TRP A 86 18.54 21.42 14.08
C TRP A 86 18.14 21.83 12.65
N ASP A 87 16.85 21.69 12.34
CA ASP A 87 16.24 22.18 11.12
C ASP A 87 15.49 23.49 11.40
N ASP A 88 15.91 24.57 10.75
CA ASP A 88 15.31 25.90 10.94
C ASP A 88 13.95 26.07 10.24
N ASP A 89 13.62 25.24 9.24
CA ASP A 89 12.35 25.30 8.52
C ASP A 89 11.25 24.61 9.32
N PHE A 90 11.59 23.49 10.00
CA PHE A 90 10.68 22.75 10.88
C PHE A 90 10.79 23.16 12.35
N LEU A 91 11.84 23.91 12.72
CA LEU A 91 12.15 24.34 14.09
C LEU A 91 12.31 23.19 15.08
N GLU A 92 12.89 22.07 14.63
CA GLU A 92 13.05 20.83 15.41
C GLU A 92 14.38 20.14 15.06
N GLU A 93 14.86 19.22 15.91
CA GLU A 93 16.03 18.37 15.58
C GLU A 93 15.57 17.15 14.77
N ARG A 94 16.24 16.86 13.64
CA ARG A 94 15.91 15.72 12.78
C ARG A 94 17.15 15.12 12.11
N ASP A 95 16.96 13.96 11.51
CA ASP A 95 17.92 13.35 10.61
C ASP A 95 17.86 14.01 9.22
N PHE A 96 19.04 14.33 8.71
CA PHE A 96 19.28 14.79 7.35
C PHE A 96 19.97 13.71 6.54
N GLY A 97 19.68 13.67 5.25
CA GLY A 97 20.38 12.81 4.32
C GLY A 97 19.61 12.62 3.02
N ASP A 98 19.74 11.44 2.44
CA ASP A 98 19.08 11.08 1.20
C ASP A 98 17.62 10.67 1.45
N GLU A 99 16.69 11.55 1.12
CA GLU A 99 15.25 11.33 1.23
C GLU A 99 14.69 10.46 0.07
N SER A 100 15.55 9.92 -0.81
CA SER A 100 15.14 9.05 -1.94
C SER A 100 14.50 7.73 -1.50
N TRP A 101 14.74 7.29 -0.26
CA TRP A 101 14.11 6.10 0.33
C TRP A 101 12.58 6.12 0.22
N ALA A 102 11.96 7.31 0.25
CA ALA A 102 10.50 7.44 0.18
C ALA A 102 9.97 6.98 -1.18
N GLY A 103 10.66 7.36 -2.27
CA GLY A 103 10.32 6.90 -3.62
C GLY A 103 10.59 5.40 -3.83
N GLU A 104 11.63 4.86 -3.18
CA GLU A 104 11.89 3.41 -3.18
C GLU A 104 10.77 2.65 -2.45
N MET A 105 10.35 3.14 -1.28
CA MET A 105 9.25 2.60 -0.48
C MET A 105 7.93 2.59 -1.27
N ASP A 106 7.57 3.70 -1.93
CA ASP A 106 6.37 3.78 -2.78
C ASP A 106 6.41 2.78 -3.94
N ARG A 107 7.57 2.59 -4.57
CA ARG A 107 7.75 1.58 -5.62
C ARG A 107 7.52 0.17 -5.07
N PHE A 108 8.13 -0.18 -3.94
CA PHE A 108 7.94 -1.50 -3.33
C PHE A 108 6.49 -1.77 -2.94
N PHE A 109 5.80 -0.76 -2.40
CA PHE A 109 4.37 -0.86 -2.09
C PHE A 109 3.51 -1.10 -3.34
N LEU A 110 3.85 -0.47 -4.47
CA LEU A 110 3.18 -0.70 -5.74
C LEU A 110 3.42 -2.12 -6.26
N GLU A 111 4.65 -2.63 -6.16
CA GLU A 111 4.99 -4.00 -6.59
C GLU A 111 4.33 -5.06 -5.69
N ALA A 112 4.28 -4.85 -4.37
CA ALA A 112 3.53 -5.71 -3.45
C ALA A 112 2.02 -5.73 -3.76
N ARG A 113 1.45 -4.59 -4.17
CA ARG A 113 0.07 -4.54 -4.67
C ARG A 113 -0.11 -5.33 -5.96
N ASN A 114 0.87 -5.32 -6.86
CA ASN A 114 0.78 -6.08 -8.12
C ASN A 114 0.82 -7.59 -7.86
N LEU A 115 1.70 -8.08 -6.99
CA LEU A 115 1.69 -9.48 -6.54
C LEU A 115 0.31 -9.92 -6.02
N LEU A 116 -0.32 -9.10 -5.17
CA LEU A 116 -1.67 -9.35 -4.66
C LEU A 116 -2.73 -9.42 -5.78
N ARG A 117 -2.59 -8.60 -6.83
CA ARG A 117 -3.49 -8.62 -7.99
C ARG A 117 -3.26 -9.82 -8.90
N GLU A 118 -2.02 -10.28 -9.02
CA GLU A 118 -1.59 -11.45 -9.79
C GLU A 118 -1.94 -12.77 -9.09
N GLY A 119 -2.18 -12.73 -7.78
CA GLY A 119 -2.61 -13.88 -6.99
C GLY A 119 -1.52 -14.49 -6.12
N ASP A 120 -0.32 -13.90 -6.10
CA ASP A 120 0.74 -14.28 -5.16
C ASP A 120 0.53 -13.60 -3.81
N TYR A 121 -0.46 -14.10 -3.08
CA TYR A 121 -0.86 -13.56 -1.79
C TYR A 121 0.22 -13.71 -0.72
N LYS A 122 1.02 -14.78 -0.81
CA LYS A 122 2.07 -15.07 0.16
C LYS A 122 3.19 -14.06 0.05
N THR A 123 3.75 -13.87 -1.14
CA THR A 123 4.84 -12.91 -1.34
C THR A 123 4.35 -11.48 -1.09
N ALA A 124 3.12 -11.14 -1.50
CA ALA A 124 2.54 -9.84 -1.17
C ALA A 124 2.46 -9.61 0.35
N GLU A 125 1.99 -10.59 1.13
CA GLU A 125 1.99 -10.50 2.60
C GLU A 125 3.40 -10.28 3.16
N GLU A 126 4.37 -11.09 2.74
CA GLU A 126 5.75 -11.00 3.22
C GLU A 126 6.40 -9.65 2.88
N ALA A 127 6.19 -9.14 1.66
CA ALA A 127 6.65 -7.82 1.23
C ALA A 127 6.06 -6.72 2.11
N TYR A 128 4.74 -6.67 2.28
CA TYR A 128 4.10 -5.67 3.14
C TYR A 128 4.62 -5.69 4.59
N ARG A 129 4.82 -6.88 5.18
CA ARG A 129 5.37 -7.01 6.54
C ARG A 129 6.76 -6.39 6.64
N LYS A 130 7.64 -6.66 5.67
CA LYS A 130 8.99 -6.08 5.64
C LYS A 130 8.93 -4.56 5.48
N LEU A 131 8.12 -4.06 4.56
CA LEU A 131 7.98 -2.61 4.33
C LEU A 131 7.46 -1.90 5.58
N PHE A 132 6.45 -2.43 6.26
CA PHE A 132 5.98 -1.84 7.52
C PHE A 132 7.00 -1.93 8.66
N ALA A 133 7.80 -3.00 8.74
CA ALA A 133 8.88 -3.08 9.71
C ALA A 133 9.98 -2.04 9.44
N ILE A 134 10.28 -1.73 8.17
CA ILE A 134 11.20 -0.66 7.80
C ILE A 134 10.65 0.71 8.22
N LEU A 135 9.34 0.95 8.00
CA LEU A 135 8.70 2.19 8.47
C LEU A 135 8.74 2.32 9.99
N GLU A 136 8.47 1.24 10.73
CA GLU A 136 8.58 1.21 12.20
C GLU A 136 10.00 1.51 12.65
N LEU A 137 11.02 0.95 11.99
CA LEU A 137 12.42 1.26 12.26
C LEU A 137 12.74 2.73 11.98
N GLY A 138 12.16 3.30 10.93
CA GLY A 138 12.30 4.69 10.55
C GLY A 138 11.72 5.71 11.53
N GLU A 139 10.84 5.28 12.45
CA GLU A 139 10.37 6.16 13.54
C GLU A 139 11.50 6.45 14.56
N GLU A 140 12.55 5.63 14.59
CA GLU A 140 13.72 5.84 15.41
C GLU A 140 14.76 6.72 14.68
N PRO A 141 15.48 7.60 15.40
CA PRO A 141 16.54 8.41 14.79
C PRO A 141 17.68 7.56 14.20
N GLY A 142 18.20 7.97 13.04
CA GLY A 142 19.36 7.40 12.37
C GLY A 142 19.06 6.45 11.21
N TYR A 143 17.79 6.29 10.84
CA TYR A 143 17.36 5.32 9.81
C TYR A 143 16.78 5.98 8.56
N LEU A 144 15.68 6.73 8.70
CA LEU A 144 14.99 7.40 7.58
C LEU A 144 15.01 8.92 7.80
N PRO A 145 15.85 9.69 7.08
CA PRO A 145 15.83 11.15 7.17
C PRO A 145 14.60 11.71 6.47
N GLY A 146 14.14 12.90 6.87
CA GLY A 146 12.94 13.48 6.27
C GLY A 146 12.04 14.18 7.25
N ASP A 147 10.77 14.30 6.87
CA ASP A 147 9.70 14.76 7.75
C ASP A 147 9.55 13.82 8.95
N LEU A 148 9.21 14.38 10.11
CA LEU A 148 8.98 13.61 11.34
C LEU A 148 7.79 12.65 11.23
N PHE A 149 6.85 12.96 10.35
CA PHE A 149 5.76 12.08 10.00
C PHE A 149 6.08 11.46 8.65
N ILE A 150 6.62 10.24 8.66
CA ILE A 150 7.00 9.48 7.46
C ILE A 150 5.88 9.43 6.41
N GLU A 151 4.62 9.39 6.84
CA GLU A 151 3.46 9.45 5.94
C GLU A 151 3.41 10.69 5.03
N ASN A 152 4.05 11.80 5.42
CA ASN A 152 4.17 13.01 4.59
C ASN A 152 5.20 12.87 3.47
N MET A 153 6.13 11.92 3.61
CA MET A 153 7.18 11.66 2.63
C MET A 153 6.70 10.73 1.50
N LEU A 154 5.68 9.91 1.77
CA LEU A 154 5.14 8.93 0.82
C LEU A 154 4.13 9.58 -0.14
N GLU A 155 4.19 9.21 -1.41
CA GLU A 155 3.14 9.52 -2.38
C GLU A 155 1.90 8.62 -2.19
N GLY A 156 2.12 7.38 -1.74
CA GLY A 156 1.08 6.38 -1.49
C GLY A 156 0.29 6.58 -0.20
N ASP A 157 -0.99 6.20 -0.21
CA ASP A 157 -1.85 6.24 0.98
C ASP A 157 -1.56 5.02 1.87
N LEU A 158 -0.84 5.24 2.97
CA LEU A 158 -0.42 4.16 3.88
C LEU A 158 -1.60 3.34 4.42
N PHE A 159 -2.78 3.93 4.59
CA PHE A 159 -3.97 3.17 4.98
C PHE A 159 -4.47 2.26 3.87
N GLU A 160 -4.36 2.65 2.59
CA GLU A 160 -4.67 1.76 1.47
C GLU A 160 -3.72 0.56 1.49
N HIS A 161 -2.42 0.78 1.74
CA HIS A 161 -1.44 -0.29 1.86
C HIS A 161 -1.72 -1.21 3.06
N VAL A 162 -2.12 -0.69 4.22
CA VAL A 162 -2.53 -1.53 5.36
C VAL A 162 -3.78 -2.35 5.01
N ALA A 163 -4.75 -1.80 4.27
CA ALA A 163 -5.92 -2.55 3.82
C ALA A 163 -5.59 -3.64 2.78
N LEU A 164 -4.61 -3.40 1.91
CA LEU A 164 -4.10 -4.38 0.95
C LEU A 164 -3.28 -5.48 1.64
N PHE A 165 -2.44 -5.15 2.62
CA PHE A 165 -1.75 -6.12 3.47
C PHE A 165 -2.71 -7.03 4.22
N LEU A 166 -3.69 -6.46 4.92
CA LEU A 166 -4.69 -7.27 5.64
C LEU A 166 -5.51 -8.14 4.69
N ARG A 167 -5.69 -7.69 3.45
CA ARG A 167 -6.31 -8.49 2.39
C ARG A 167 -5.39 -9.62 1.93
N SER A 168 -4.09 -9.41 1.78
CA SER A 168 -3.15 -10.49 1.42
C SER A 168 -3.10 -11.55 2.52
N VAL A 169 -3.08 -11.16 3.79
CA VAL A 169 -3.22 -12.09 4.94
C VAL A 169 -4.50 -12.92 4.84
N TYR A 170 -5.64 -12.29 4.54
CA TYR A 170 -6.91 -12.98 4.37
C TYR A 170 -6.86 -14.04 3.25
N LEU A 171 -6.28 -13.68 2.11
CA LEU A 171 -6.25 -14.51 0.90
C LEU A 171 -5.17 -15.60 0.95
N ASN A 172 -4.07 -15.37 1.65
CA ASN A 172 -3.00 -16.34 1.89
C ASN A 172 -3.40 -17.39 2.95
N ALA A 173 -4.23 -17.01 3.93
CA ALA A 173 -4.63 -17.91 5.01
C ALA A 173 -5.63 -19.00 4.57
N GLU A 174 -5.36 -20.21 5.05
CA GLU A 174 -6.31 -21.32 5.04
C GLU A 174 -7.58 -20.97 5.83
N SER A 175 -8.71 -21.53 5.42
CA SER A 175 -10.03 -21.09 5.91
C SER A 175 -10.23 -21.21 7.42
N ASP A 176 -9.59 -22.19 8.08
CA ASP A 176 -9.69 -22.43 9.52
C ASP A 176 -8.73 -21.58 10.35
N GLU A 177 -7.64 -21.09 9.76
CA GLU A 177 -6.67 -20.20 10.43
C GLU A 177 -6.94 -18.71 10.18
N ARG A 178 -7.72 -18.38 9.13
CA ARG A 178 -7.95 -17.02 8.64
C ARG A 178 -8.39 -16.01 9.70
N VAL A 179 -9.31 -16.39 10.60
CA VAL A 179 -9.78 -15.51 11.68
C VAL A 179 -8.64 -15.13 12.62
N LYS A 180 -7.83 -16.11 13.03
CA LYS A 180 -6.74 -15.89 13.97
C LYS A 180 -5.63 -15.04 13.33
N LEU A 181 -5.19 -15.41 12.12
CA LEU A 181 -4.09 -14.73 11.43
C LEU A 181 -4.45 -13.28 11.09
N LEU A 182 -5.66 -13.01 10.61
CA LEU A 182 -6.08 -11.64 10.33
C LEU A 182 -6.18 -10.80 11.62
N TYR A 183 -6.66 -11.38 12.72
CA TYR A 183 -6.70 -10.68 14.01
C TYR A 183 -5.30 -10.35 14.52
N GLU A 184 -4.35 -11.28 14.40
CA GLU A 184 -2.95 -11.05 14.77
C GLU A 184 -2.34 -9.94 13.91
N ALA A 185 -2.51 -9.99 12.59
CA ALA A 185 -2.03 -8.96 11.67
C ALA A 185 -2.66 -7.58 11.94
N MET A 186 -3.96 -7.50 12.23
CA MET A 186 -4.64 -6.25 12.61
C MET A 186 -4.12 -5.67 13.93
N ARG A 187 -3.65 -6.52 14.85
CA ARG A 187 -3.04 -6.06 16.10
C ARG A 187 -1.60 -5.61 15.92
N GLU A 188 -0.88 -6.31 15.07
CA GLU A 188 0.52 -6.07 14.75
C GLU A 188 0.68 -4.77 13.98
N PHE A 189 -0.02 -4.59 12.85
CA PHE A 189 0.18 -3.44 11.97
C PHE A 189 -1.01 -2.48 11.90
N GLY A 190 -2.08 -2.71 12.67
CA GLY A 190 -3.25 -1.83 12.66
C GLY A 190 -3.01 -0.44 13.24
N TYR A 191 -1.83 -0.17 13.82
CA TYR A 191 -1.43 1.16 14.28
C TYR A 191 -0.69 1.97 13.20
N VAL A 192 -0.13 1.31 12.17
CA VAL A 192 0.68 1.93 11.10
C VAL A 192 -0.10 2.98 10.33
N SER A 193 -1.44 2.91 10.34
CA SER A 193 -2.28 3.94 9.74
C SER A 193 -3.31 4.49 10.73
N SER A 194 -3.63 5.77 10.56
CA SER A 194 -4.72 6.46 11.25
C SER A 194 -5.70 7.05 10.23
N PRO A 195 -7.00 6.74 10.29
CA PRO A 195 -7.67 5.86 11.27
C PRO A 195 -7.35 4.38 11.07
N ARG A 196 -7.70 3.52 12.05
CA ARG A 196 -7.49 2.07 11.91
C ARG A 196 -8.35 1.48 10.78
N VAL A 197 -7.75 0.60 10.00
CA VAL A 197 -8.41 -0.17 8.94
C VAL A 197 -9.50 -1.08 9.50
N THR A 198 -10.66 -1.10 8.83
CA THR A 198 -11.78 -1.98 9.16
C THR A 198 -11.89 -3.17 8.21
N LEU A 199 -12.64 -4.21 8.57
CA LEU A 199 -12.93 -5.33 7.65
C LEU A 199 -13.61 -4.88 6.35
N THR A 200 -14.38 -3.79 6.37
CA THR A 200 -14.99 -3.26 5.14
C THR A 200 -13.93 -2.68 4.22
N ASP A 201 -12.92 -2.01 4.77
CA ASP A 201 -11.83 -1.44 3.96
C ASP A 201 -10.97 -2.55 3.36
N VAL A 202 -10.72 -3.65 4.10
CA VAL A 202 -10.07 -4.87 3.56
C VAL A 202 -10.88 -5.50 2.43
N SER A 203 -12.21 -5.53 2.57
CA SER A 203 -13.11 -6.07 1.54
C SER A 203 -13.12 -5.20 0.27
N ASP A 204 -13.07 -3.88 0.46
CA ASP A 204 -13.20 -2.87 -0.60
C ASP A 204 -11.86 -2.41 -1.20
N SER A 205 -10.71 -2.91 -0.71
CA SER A 205 -9.37 -2.53 -1.20
C SER A 205 -9.06 -3.05 -2.61
N LEU A 206 -9.79 -4.05 -3.10
CA LEU A 206 -9.77 -4.49 -4.49
C LEU A 206 -11.18 -4.82 -4.99
N ASP A 207 -11.35 -4.89 -6.32
CA ASP A 207 -12.65 -5.13 -6.95
C ASP A 207 -13.22 -6.53 -6.62
N ALA A 208 -12.36 -7.54 -6.56
CA ALA A 208 -12.75 -8.91 -6.27
C ALA A 208 -13.36 -9.05 -4.87
N SER A 209 -14.40 -9.85 -4.72
CA SER A 209 -14.96 -10.17 -3.40
C SER A 209 -14.01 -11.10 -2.63
N LEU A 210 -13.99 -10.98 -1.30
CA LEU A 210 -13.28 -11.93 -0.44
C LEU A 210 -13.97 -13.31 -0.47
N PRO A 211 -13.23 -14.42 -0.66
CA PRO A 211 -13.80 -15.77 -0.63
C PRO A 211 -14.33 -16.10 0.76
N ASP A 212 -15.44 -16.85 0.83
CA ASP A 212 -16.04 -17.35 2.08
C ASP A 212 -16.36 -16.29 3.15
N PHE A 213 -16.53 -15.03 2.74
CA PHE A 213 -16.62 -13.89 3.67
C PHE A 213 -17.74 -14.01 4.71
N GLN A 214 -18.88 -14.63 4.36
CA GLN A 214 -19.99 -14.83 5.30
C GLN A 214 -19.64 -15.85 6.40
N SER A 215 -19.00 -16.96 6.03
CA SER A 215 -18.54 -17.97 6.99
C SER A 215 -17.43 -17.41 7.87
N PHE A 216 -16.49 -16.66 7.28
CA PHE A 216 -15.45 -15.94 8.00
C PHE A 216 -16.06 -14.96 9.01
N LEU A 217 -17.05 -14.15 8.62
CA LEU A 217 -17.64 -13.13 9.47
C LEU A 217 -18.30 -13.73 10.71
N ALA A 218 -18.98 -14.88 10.58
CA ALA A 218 -19.54 -15.59 11.72
C ALA A 218 -18.45 -16.01 12.71
N GLY A 219 -17.38 -16.65 12.23
CA GLY A 219 -16.24 -17.05 13.07
C GLY A 219 -15.48 -15.85 13.68
N TRP A 220 -15.39 -14.74 12.96
CA TRP A 220 -14.77 -13.52 13.44
C TRP A 220 -15.53 -12.90 14.62
N ILE A 221 -16.86 -12.87 14.56
CA ILE A 221 -17.71 -12.38 15.66
C ILE A 221 -17.50 -13.26 16.90
N GLU A 222 -17.61 -14.58 16.76
CA GLU A 222 -17.42 -15.52 17.86
C GLU A 222 -16.03 -15.35 18.51
N PHE A 223 -14.98 -15.27 17.69
CA PHE A 223 -13.62 -15.08 18.16
C PHE A 223 -13.43 -13.76 18.94
N LEU A 224 -14.01 -12.65 18.46
CA LEU A 224 -13.92 -11.37 19.15
C LEU A 224 -14.69 -11.37 20.48
N GLU A 225 -15.85 -12.01 20.54
CA GLU A 225 -16.61 -12.18 21.78
C GLU A 225 -15.79 -12.92 22.84
N GLU A 226 -15.10 -14.00 22.46
CA GLU A 226 -14.21 -14.74 23.36
C GLU A 226 -13.06 -13.87 23.89
N LYS A 227 -12.46 -13.02 23.03
CA LYS A 227 -11.38 -12.11 23.44
C LYS A 227 -11.86 -10.99 24.36
N LEU A 228 -13.12 -10.57 24.25
CA LEU A 228 -13.72 -9.56 25.13
C LEU A 228 -14.02 -10.12 26.52
N VAL A 229 -14.39 -11.39 26.63
CA VAL A 229 -14.68 -12.07 27.92
C VAL A 229 -13.41 -12.42 28.70
N GLN A 230 -12.25 -12.50 28.03
CA GLN A 230 -10.95 -12.81 28.65
C GLN A 230 -10.18 -11.57 29.15
N LYS A 231 -10.75 -10.37 29.05
CA LYS A 231 -10.23 -9.13 29.66
C LYS A 231 -10.88 -8.88 31.01
#